data_AF-A0A1U7LR88-F1
#
_entry.id   AF-A0A1U7LR88-F1
#
_cell.length_a   1.000
_cell.length_b   1.000
_cell.length_c   1.000
_cell.angle_alpha   90.00
_cell.angle_beta   90.00
_cell.angle_gamma   90.00
#
_symmetry.space_group_name_H-M   'P 1'
#
loop_
_entity.id
_entity.type
_entity.pdbx_description
1 polymer ?
#
loop_
_entity_poly.entity_id
_entity_poly.type
_entity_poly.pdbx_seq_one_letter_code
_entity_poly.pdbx_strand_id
1 'polypeptide(L)'
;MKPLISVPELSVLSHPLFCEQKSRIKELENIAASYPYYRYYDTWNRAIQQASFAVILMFYLENEALATLDQVSRELGGMPLHVYPLILSKLVPSDVVEDDKFHLSVEDYLHAIISLINELASPRLVHC
;
A
#
# COMPACT_ATOMS: atom_id res chain seq x y z
N MET A 1 14.74 -22.80 -10.45
CA MET A 1 14.79 -21.63 -9.55
C MET A 1 15.95 -20.75 -10.02
N LYS A 2 15.71 -19.64 -10.72
CA LYS A 2 16.72 -18.57 -10.72
C LYS A 2 16.91 -18.23 -9.24
N PRO A 3 18.13 -18.37 -8.70
CA PRO A 3 18.27 -18.38 -7.25
C PRO A 3 17.82 -17.05 -6.67
N LEU A 4 17.19 -17.06 -5.47
CA LEU A 4 16.91 -15.86 -4.68
C LEU A 4 18.16 -14.97 -4.47
N ILE A 5 19.34 -15.47 -4.82
CA ILE A 5 20.61 -14.76 -4.94
C ILE A 5 20.52 -13.46 -5.78
N SER A 6 19.59 -13.31 -6.73
CA SER A 6 19.40 -12.03 -7.46
C SER A 6 18.39 -11.06 -6.82
N VAL A 7 17.65 -11.49 -5.79
CA VAL A 7 16.69 -10.63 -5.05
C VAL A 7 17.40 -9.44 -4.38
N PRO A 8 18.58 -9.61 -3.74
CA PRO A 8 19.31 -8.48 -3.16
C PRO A 8 19.72 -7.43 -4.20
N GLU A 9 20.18 -7.82 -5.39
CA GLU A 9 20.59 -6.87 -6.43
C GLU A 9 19.39 -6.07 -6.98
N LEU A 10 18.26 -6.74 -7.20
CA LEU A 10 17.01 -6.09 -7.61
C LEU A 10 16.45 -5.18 -6.52
N SER A 11 16.55 -5.58 -5.25
CA SER A 11 16.19 -4.75 -4.10
C SER A 11 17.00 -3.45 -4.06
N VAL A 12 18.32 -3.54 -4.24
CA VAL A 12 19.20 -2.36 -4.29
C VAL A 12 18.83 -1.41 -5.43
N LEU A 13 18.57 -1.93 -6.64
CA LEU A 13 18.21 -1.10 -7.79
C LEU A 13 16.80 -0.50 -7.70
N SER A 14 15.86 -1.20 -7.08
CA SER A 14 14.47 -0.75 -6.93
C SER A 14 14.29 0.21 -5.76
N HIS A 15 15.14 0.15 -4.74
CA HIS A 15 15.11 1.02 -3.57
C HIS A 15 14.97 2.52 -3.87
N PRO A 16 15.77 3.15 -4.76
CA PRO A 16 15.58 4.57 -5.09
C PRO A 16 14.21 4.89 -5.70
N LEU A 17 13.61 3.96 -6.45
CA LEU A 17 12.27 4.14 -7.02
C LEU A 17 11.20 4.16 -5.91
N PHE A 18 11.34 3.29 -4.92
CA PHE A 18 10.45 3.29 -3.75
C PHE A 18 10.60 4.56 -2.92
N CYS A 19 11.82 5.08 -2.76
CA CYS A 19 12.06 6.36 -2.09
C CYS A 19 11.39 7.53 -2.81
N GLU A 20 11.47 7.58 -4.14
CA GLU A 20 10.78 8.61 -4.92
C GLU A 20 9.26 8.47 -4.80
N GLN A 21 8.74 7.26 -4.97
CA GLN A 21 7.32 6.96 -4.82
C GLN A 21 6.78 7.40 -3.44
N LYS A 22 7.52 7.10 -2.38
CA LYS A 22 7.20 7.52 -1.00
C LYS A 22 7.11 9.05 -0.88
N SER A 23 8.05 9.77 -1.47
CA SER A 23 8.03 11.24 -1.47
C SER A 23 6.79 11.78 -2.19
N ARG A 24 6.42 11.21 -3.34
CA ARG A 24 5.25 11.63 -4.12
C ARG A 24 3.94 11.32 -3.43
N ILE A 25 3.83 10.17 -2.77
CA ILE A 25 2.66 9.83 -1.96
C ILE A 25 2.51 10.84 -0.81
N LYS A 26 3.61 11.27 -0.18
CA LYS A 26 3.56 12.27 0.90
C LYS A 26 3.13 13.65 0.40
N GLU A 27 3.59 14.06 -0.77
CA GLU A 27 3.12 15.29 -1.43
C GLU A 27 1.62 15.21 -1.75
N LEU A 28 1.17 14.06 -2.28
CA LEU A 28 -0.25 13.81 -2.55
C LEU A 28 -1.08 13.87 -1.26
N GLU A 29 -0.63 13.26 -0.17
CA GLU A 29 -1.29 13.30 1.14
C GLU A 29 -1.50 14.75 1.59
N ASN A 30 -0.47 15.59 1.51
CA ASN A 30 -0.54 17.00 1.93
C ASN A 30 -1.58 17.80 1.14
N ILE A 31 -1.72 17.52 -0.16
CA ILE A 31 -2.70 18.19 -1.02
C ILE A 31 -4.09 17.61 -0.77
N ALA A 32 -4.21 16.27 -0.77
CA ALA A 32 -5.46 15.55 -0.62
C ALA A 32 -6.11 15.78 0.75
N ALA A 33 -5.33 16.07 1.79
CA ALA A 33 -5.84 16.42 3.12
C ALA A 33 -6.79 17.64 3.14
N SER A 34 -6.76 18.49 2.11
CA SER A 34 -7.67 19.64 1.97
C SER A 34 -9.01 19.29 1.28
N TYR A 35 -9.19 18.07 0.82
CA TYR A 35 -10.34 17.64 0.02
C TYR A 35 -11.02 16.40 0.63
N PRO A 36 -12.34 16.19 0.42
CA PRO A 36 -13.02 14.97 0.86
C PRO A 36 -12.42 13.73 0.20
N TYR A 37 -11.93 12.78 0.99
CA TYR A 37 -11.22 11.59 0.50
C TYR A 37 -12.01 10.80 -0.54
N TYR A 38 -13.20 10.31 -0.21
CA TYR A 38 -13.96 9.43 -1.10
C TYR A 38 -14.40 10.09 -2.41
N ARG A 39 -14.49 11.43 -2.43
CA ARG A 39 -14.83 12.18 -3.65
C ARG A 39 -13.73 12.07 -4.71
N TYR A 40 -12.48 12.01 -4.28
CA TYR A 40 -11.32 12.00 -5.17
C TYR A 40 -10.53 10.68 -5.13
N TYR A 41 -10.97 9.71 -4.31
CA TYR A 41 -10.34 8.40 -4.15
C TYR A 41 -9.96 7.72 -5.46
N ASP A 42 -10.87 7.70 -6.44
CA ASP A 42 -10.63 7.09 -7.76
C ASP A 42 -9.51 7.76 -8.58
N THR A 43 -9.03 8.93 -8.15
CA THR A 43 -7.90 9.63 -8.76
C THR A 43 -6.58 8.94 -8.44
N TRP A 44 -6.43 8.36 -7.26
CA TRP A 44 -5.16 7.80 -6.77
C TRP A 44 -5.23 6.34 -6.36
N ASN A 45 -6.42 5.76 -6.14
CA ASN A 45 -6.58 4.40 -5.62
C ASN A 45 -5.77 3.35 -6.41
N ARG A 46 -5.82 3.39 -7.75
CA ARG A 46 -5.06 2.46 -8.60
C ARG A 46 -3.55 2.61 -8.41
N ALA A 47 -3.06 3.83 -8.26
CA ALA A 47 -1.63 4.08 -8.02
C ALA A 47 -1.22 3.57 -6.63
N ILE A 48 -2.06 3.79 -5.61
CA ILE A 48 -1.82 3.27 -4.26
C ILE A 48 -1.85 1.74 -4.23
N GLN A 49 -2.81 1.09 -4.88
CA GLN A 49 -2.87 -0.38 -5.00
C GLN A 49 -1.62 -0.96 -5.65
N GLN A 50 -1.13 -0.33 -6.73
CA GLN A 50 0.09 -0.77 -7.40
C GLN A 50 1.33 -0.57 -6.52
N ALA A 51 1.41 0.55 -5.79
CA ALA A 51 2.47 0.81 -4.83
C ALA A 51 2.47 -0.22 -3.69
N SER A 52 1.30 -0.48 -3.10
CA SER A 52 1.10 -1.50 -2.07
C SER A 52 1.49 -2.88 -2.58
N PHE A 53 1.12 -3.24 -3.81
CA PHE A 53 1.52 -4.51 -4.42
C PHE A 53 3.04 -4.63 -4.55
N ALA A 54 3.72 -3.60 -5.04
CA ALA A 54 5.17 -3.62 -5.19
C ALA A 54 5.91 -3.80 -3.84
N VAL A 55 5.44 -3.10 -2.79
CA VAL A 55 5.96 -3.26 -1.43
C VAL A 55 5.74 -4.69 -0.92
N ILE A 56 4.51 -5.21 -1.04
CA ILE A 56 4.16 -6.55 -0.58
C ILE A 56 4.98 -7.63 -1.31
N LEU A 57 5.14 -7.49 -2.63
CA LEU A 57 5.93 -8.43 -3.45
C LEU A 57 7.40 -8.42 -3.03
N MET A 58 8.02 -7.26 -2.87
CA MET A 58 9.41 -7.16 -2.42
C MET A 58 9.59 -7.77 -1.03
N PHE A 59 8.71 -7.43 -0.09
CA PHE A 59 8.75 -7.99 1.25
C PHE A 59 8.62 -9.52 1.23
N TYR A 60 7.73 -10.06 0.40
CA TYR A 60 7.56 -11.50 0.22
C TYR A 60 8.80 -12.16 -0.38
N LEU A 61 9.43 -11.55 -1.40
CA LEU A 61 10.65 -12.09 -2.00
C LEU A 61 11.84 -12.08 -1.04
N GLU A 62 11.89 -11.14 -0.09
CA GLU A 62 12.99 -11.02 0.89
C GLU A 62 12.77 -11.89 2.13
N ASN A 63 11.52 -12.05 2.59
CA ASN A 63 11.19 -12.65 3.89
C ASN A 63 10.35 -13.93 3.81
N GLU A 64 9.88 -14.31 2.61
CA GLU A 64 8.91 -15.40 2.39
C GLU A 64 7.65 -15.28 3.27
N ALA A 65 7.27 -14.04 3.61
CA ALA A 65 6.17 -13.72 4.50
C ALA A 65 5.30 -12.61 3.91
N LEU A 66 4.05 -12.53 4.34
CA LEU A 66 3.15 -11.46 3.91
C LEU A 66 3.38 -10.21 4.76
N ALA A 67 3.60 -9.07 4.10
CA ALA A 67 3.66 -7.78 4.79
C ALA A 67 2.30 -7.42 5.38
N THR A 68 2.26 -7.01 6.63
CA THR A 68 1.05 -6.48 7.29
C THR A 68 0.65 -5.13 6.73
N LEU A 69 -0.63 -4.76 6.87
CA LEU A 69 -1.15 -3.44 6.47
C LEU A 69 -0.31 -2.27 7.03
N ASP A 70 0.08 -2.36 8.31
CA ASP A 70 0.91 -1.35 8.97
C ASP A 70 2.33 -1.27 8.40
N GLN A 71 2.95 -2.41 8.06
CA GLN A 71 4.24 -2.42 7.38
C GLN A 71 4.14 -1.77 5.99
N VAL A 72 3.08 -2.09 5.23
CA VAL A 72 2.85 -1.49 3.91
C VAL A 72 2.68 0.03 4.03
N SER A 73 1.90 0.51 4.99
CA SER A 73 1.76 1.96 5.24
C SER A 73 3.11 2.63 5.54
N ARG A 74 3.93 2.02 6.41
CA ARG A 74 5.25 2.57 6.78
C ARG A 74 6.19 2.70 5.57
N GLU A 75 6.17 1.71 4.69
CA GLU A 75 6.96 1.74 3.46
C GLU A 75 6.43 2.79 2.46
N LEU A 76 5.10 2.98 2.38
CA LEU A 76 4.46 3.94 1.49
C LEU A 76 4.48 5.41 1.95
N GLY A 77 5.12 5.74 3.07
CA GLY A 77 5.18 7.14 3.56
C GLY A 77 4.62 7.35 4.96
N GLY A 78 4.19 6.28 5.64
CA GLY A 78 3.51 6.36 6.92
C GLY A 78 2.10 6.93 6.77
N MET A 79 1.38 6.52 5.72
CA MET A 79 -0.01 6.92 5.52
C MET A 79 -0.86 6.49 6.73
N PRO A 80 -1.75 7.33 7.25
CA PRO A 80 -2.71 6.90 8.27
C PRO A 80 -3.45 5.63 7.83
N LEU A 81 -3.71 4.73 8.77
CA LEU A 81 -4.53 3.56 8.51
C LEU A 81 -5.99 3.92 8.81
N HIS A 82 -6.89 3.53 7.92
CA HIS A 82 -8.32 3.60 8.25
C HIS A 82 -8.67 2.47 9.19
N VAL A 83 -8.62 2.78 10.48
CA VAL A 83 -9.14 1.90 11.53
C VAL A 83 -10.52 2.43 11.86
N TYR A 84 -11.57 1.87 11.26
CA TYR A 84 -12.94 2.17 11.67
C TYR A 84 -13.03 2.03 13.20
N PRO A 85 -13.23 3.11 13.97
CA PRO A 85 -13.62 2.94 15.35
C PRO A 85 -15.11 2.66 15.30
N LEU A 86 -15.46 1.39 15.05
CA LEU A 86 -16.85 0.91 14.97
C LEU A 86 -17.68 1.25 16.22
N ILE A 87 -17.00 1.65 17.31
CA ILE A 87 -17.55 2.02 18.60
C ILE A 87 -17.71 3.55 18.75
N LEU A 88 -16.94 4.39 18.06
CA LEU A 88 -16.98 5.86 18.25
C LEU A 88 -17.92 6.57 17.26
N SER A 89 -18.12 6.05 16.05
CA SER A 89 -18.96 6.70 15.03
C SER A 89 -20.45 6.77 15.38
N LYS A 90 -20.92 5.96 16.35
CA LYS A 90 -22.30 6.03 16.86
C LYS A 90 -22.51 7.00 18.03
N LEU A 91 -21.43 7.54 18.60
CA LEU A 91 -21.46 8.41 19.79
C LEU A 91 -21.01 9.84 19.49
N VAL A 92 -20.51 10.10 18.28
CA VAL A 92 -19.96 11.38 17.87
C VAL A 92 -20.89 12.01 16.82
N PRO A 93 -21.34 13.28 16.98
CA PRO A 93 -22.10 13.99 15.97
C PRO A 93 -21.41 13.97 14.61
N SER A 94 -22.17 13.83 13.53
CA SER A 94 -21.70 13.64 12.15
C SER A 94 -20.73 14.71 11.64
N ASP A 95 -20.71 15.85 12.31
CA ASP A 95 -19.90 17.04 12.06
C ASP A 95 -18.46 16.92 12.60
N VAL A 96 -18.13 15.83 13.32
CA VAL A 96 -16.83 15.63 14.02
C VAL A 96 -16.12 14.32 13.60
N VAL A 97 -16.62 13.62 12.57
CA VAL A 97 -15.96 12.39 12.09
C VAL A 97 -14.81 12.77 11.14
N GLU A 98 -13.58 12.79 11.64
CA GLU A 98 -12.35 12.94 10.85
C GLU A 98 -12.03 11.71 9.95
N ASP A 99 -13.03 10.99 9.42
CA ASP A 99 -12.80 9.74 8.64
C ASP A 99 -12.36 9.99 7.19
N ASP A 100 -12.48 11.22 6.68
CA ASP A 100 -12.24 11.54 5.27
C ASP A 100 -10.83 12.11 5.00
N LYS A 101 -9.84 11.75 5.81
CA LYS A 101 -8.44 12.10 5.56
C LYS A 101 -7.76 11.05 4.68
N PHE A 102 -6.74 11.45 3.94
CA PHE A 102 -5.94 10.55 3.10
C PHE A 102 -5.33 9.42 3.93
N HIS A 103 -5.67 8.18 3.58
CA HIS A 103 -5.28 6.99 4.32
C HIS A 103 -5.05 5.80 3.38
N LEU A 104 -4.33 4.78 3.88
CA LEU A 104 -4.26 3.47 3.23
C LEU A 104 -5.50 2.67 3.64
N SER A 105 -6.39 2.41 2.68
CA SER A 105 -7.63 1.66 2.92
C SER A 105 -7.37 0.16 3.03
N VAL A 106 -8.29 -0.57 3.67
CA VAL A 106 -8.21 -2.04 3.73
C VAL A 106 -8.43 -2.63 2.35
N GLU A 107 -9.29 -2.00 1.55
CA GLU A 107 -9.62 -2.36 0.18
C GLU A 107 -8.37 -2.32 -0.71
N ASP A 108 -7.58 -1.24 -0.65
CA ASP A 108 -6.34 -1.11 -1.43
C ASP A 108 -5.32 -2.19 -1.10
N TYR A 109 -5.18 -2.50 0.20
CA TYR A 109 -4.30 -3.56 0.68
C TYR A 109 -4.78 -4.95 0.23
N LEU A 110 -6.07 -5.25 0.34
CA LEU A 110 -6.63 -6.52 -0.12
C LEU A 110 -6.48 -6.67 -1.65
N HIS A 111 -6.67 -5.60 -2.42
CA HIS A 111 -6.40 -5.58 -3.86
C HIS A 111 -4.93 -5.89 -4.18
N ALA A 112 -4.00 -5.33 -3.40
CA ALA A 112 -2.57 -5.61 -3.54
C ALA A 112 -2.23 -7.08 -3.22
N ILE A 113 -2.87 -7.68 -2.20
CA ILE A 113 -2.71 -9.12 -1.90
C ILE A 113 -3.22 -9.99 -3.05
N ILE A 114 -4.39 -9.68 -3.62
CA ILE A 114 -4.93 -10.43 -4.76
C ILE A 114 -3.94 -10.36 -5.93
N SER A 115 -3.33 -9.19 -6.16
CA SER A 115 -2.30 -9.01 -7.17
C SER A 115 -1.06 -9.86 -6.90
N LEU A 116 -0.61 -9.95 -5.63
CA LEU A 116 0.46 -10.86 -5.21
C LEU A 116 0.11 -12.32 -5.53
N ILE A 117 -1.08 -12.79 -5.14
CA ILE A 117 -1.49 -14.18 -5.37
C ILE A 117 -1.46 -14.50 -6.87
N ASN A 118 -1.96 -13.61 -7.71
CA ASN A 118 -1.94 -13.78 -9.16
C ASN A 118 -0.52 -13.85 -9.72
N GLU A 119 0.39 -13.02 -9.21
CA GLU A 119 1.80 -13.04 -9.63
C GLU A 119 2.47 -14.35 -9.20
N LEU A 120 2.26 -14.81 -7.96
CA LEU A 120 2.81 -16.07 -7.46
C LEU A 120 2.22 -17.31 -8.14
N ALA A 121 0.96 -17.26 -8.55
CA ALA A 121 0.31 -18.32 -9.32
C ALA A 121 0.74 -18.33 -10.81
N SER A 122 1.43 -17.29 -11.27
CA SER A 122 1.89 -17.19 -12.65
C SER A 122 2.93 -18.27 -12.97
N PRO A 123 2.81 -18.99 -14.10
CA PRO A 123 3.78 -20.02 -14.50
C PRO A 123 5.21 -19.46 -14.65
N ARG A 124 5.34 -18.14 -14.80
CA ARG A 124 6.63 -17.44 -14.89
C ARG A 124 7.48 -17.58 -13.62
N LEU A 125 6.85 -17.74 -12.45
CA LEU A 125 7.56 -17.94 -11.19
C LEU A 125 7.68 -19.43 -10.81
N VAL A 126 6.80 -20.29 -11.32
CA VAL A 126 6.76 -21.73 -10.99
C VAL A 126 7.72 -22.59 -11.83
N HIS A 127 8.08 -22.15 -13.05
CA HIS A 127 8.86 -22.96 -14.01
C HIS A 127 10.27 -22.42 -14.34
N CYS A 128 10.80 -21.44 -13.59
CA CYS A 128 12.18 -20.98 -13.74
C CYS A 128 13.08 -21.46 -12.62
#